data_AF-C7LR93-F1
#
_entry.id   AF-C7LR93-F1
#
_cell.length_a   1.000
_cell.length_b   1.000
_cell.length_c   1.000
_cell.angle_alpha   90.00
_cell.angle_beta   90.00
_cell.angle_gamma   90.00
#
_symmetry.space_group_name_H-M   'P 1'
#
loop_
_entity.id
_entity.type
_entity.pdbx_description
1 polymer ?
#
loop_
_entity_poly.entity_id
_entity_poly.type
_entity_poly.pdbx_seq_one_letter_code
_entity_poly.pdbx_strand_id
1 'polypeptide(L)'
;MKFIIPVCVLFLLVACKPVKVTQQYYNDYVNPVASIDYEDTVSANIPAELLDDYYTVDSKIVRLANQLDLFDSRIDSDMIENQKSIHPWIKQMAIFDQDQLFISGDDTLGFDPQIRAELVGLAPEKDRNFLFKNNRQFFIHVISMPDGQYKATVVEIDMDILAAEIPNHRTVIAIDDQICGPAIANLPEACINLRNSTKYSGSIEIDGNNWYWIRSMGSDNLVYLYLTQE
;
A
#
# COMPACT_ATOMS: atom_id res chain seq x y z
N MET A 1 -46.02 -1.78 8.24
CA MET A 1 -44.78 -1.91 7.44
C MET A 1 -44.82 -1.01 6.19
N LYS A 2 -44.88 0.32 6.33
CA LYS A 2 -44.86 1.27 5.19
C LYS A 2 -43.75 2.34 5.28
N PHE A 3 -43.00 2.37 6.37
CA PHE A 3 -41.97 3.38 6.65
C PHE A 3 -40.53 2.85 6.61
N ILE A 4 -40.33 1.55 6.37
CA ILE A 4 -38.98 0.93 6.35
C ILE A 4 -38.28 1.22 5.01
N ILE A 5 -39.04 1.23 3.91
CA ILE A 5 -38.53 1.46 2.55
C ILE A 5 -37.88 2.85 2.38
N PRO A 6 -38.47 3.99 2.82
CA PRO A 6 -37.83 5.28 2.66
C PRO A 6 -36.55 5.45 3.50
N VAL A 7 -36.43 4.74 4.64
CA VAL A 7 -35.24 4.79 5.50
C VAL A 7 -34.06 4.07 4.83
N CYS A 8 -34.29 2.91 4.21
CA CYS A 8 -33.24 2.19 3.48
C CYS A 8 -32.74 2.96 2.25
N VAL A 9 -33.64 3.67 1.55
CA VAL A 9 -33.26 4.55 0.41
C VAL A 9 -32.44 5.75 0.89
N LEU A 10 -32.76 6.31 2.07
CA LEU A 10 -31.98 7.39 2.67
C LEU A 10 -30.56 6.93 3.04
N PHE A 11 -30.39 5.71 3.56
CA PHE A 11 -29.08 5.14 3.87
C PHE A 11 -28.24 4.89 2.61
N LEU A 12 -28.84 4.37 1.53
CA LEU A 12 -28.17 4.20 0.24
C LEU A 12 -27.72 5.54 -0.36
N LEU A 13 -28.51 6.60 -0.23
CA LEU A 13 -28.15 7.95 -0.70
C LEU A 13 -27.06 8.63 0.14
N VAL A 14 -26.90 8.27 1.42
CA VAL A 14 -25.81 8.79 2.26
C VAL A 14 -24.50 8.01 2.04
N ALA A 15 -24.56 6.72 1.71
CA ALA A 15 -23.41 5.90 1.33
C ALA A 15 -22.84 6.27 -0.06
N CYS A 16 -23.68 6.83 -0.95
CA CYS A 16 -23.27 7.39 -2.24
C CYS A 16 -22.91 8.89 -2.18
N LYS A 17 -22.42 9.40 -1.05
CA LYS A 17 -21.73 10.69 -1.08
C LYS A 17 -20.43 10.50 -1.86
N PRO A 18 -20.15 11.29 -2.90
CA PRO A 18 -18.81 11.32 -3.49
C PRO A 18 -17.84 11.60 -2.34
N VAL A 19 -16.77 10.80 -2.28
CA VAL A 19 -15.67 10.98 -1.33
C VAL A 19 -15.34 12.47 -1.34
N LYS A 20 -15.62 13.14 -0.23
CA LYS A 20 -15.48 14.59 -0.14
C LYS A 20 -14.02 14.92 -0.37
N VAL A 21 -13.77 15.50 -1.55
CA VAL A 21 -12.70 16.43 -1.89
C VAL A 21 -11.31 15.90 -1.53
N THR A 22 -10.64 15.35 -2.55
CA THR A 22 -9.23 14.94 -2.62
C THR A 22 -8.28 15.87 -1.82
N GLN A 23 -8.57 17.17 -1.78
CA GLN A 23 -7.78 18.18 -1.09
C GLN A 23 -7.94 18.21 0.44
N GLN A 24 -9.10 17.85 0.98
CA GLN A 24 -9.32 17.82 2.43
C GLN A 24 -8.71 16.56 3.05
N TYR A 25 -8.82 15.42 2.35
CA TYR A 25 -8.07 14.21 2.67
C TYR A 25 -6.54 14.43 2.57
N TYR A 26 -6.10 15.20 1.55
CA TYR A 26 -4.70 15.61 1.43
C TYR A 26 -4.23 16.39 2.67
N ASN A 27 -4.99 17.37 3.12
CA ASN A 27 -4.60 18.13 4.32
C ASN A 27 -4.67 17.30 5.61
N ASP A 28 -5.61 16.37 5.73
CA ASP A 28 -5.82 15.61 6.97
C ASP A 28 -4.87 14.40 7.09
N TYR A 29 -4.41 13.82 5.97
CA TYR A 29 -3.64 12.56 5.96
C TYR A 29 -2.33 12.62 5.15
N VAL A 30 -2.22 13.51 4.15
CA VAL A 30 -0.99 13.71 3.37
C VAL A 30 -0.10 14.80 3.95
N ASN A 31 -0.70 15.80 4.57
CA ASN A 31 -0.01 16.88 5.28
C ASN A 31 -0.51 17.00 6.73
N PRO A 32 -0.46 15.92 7.55
CA PRO A 32 -0.84 16.01 8.94
C PRO A 32 0.10 17.01 9.63
N VAL A 33 -0.46 18.08 10.20
CA VAL A 33 0.30 18.97 11.08
C VAL A 33 0.60 18.21 12.38
N ALA A 34 1.64 17.37 12.38
CA ALA A 34 2.52 17.08 13.52
C ALA A 34 3.65 16.07 13.19
N SER A 35 4.88 16.51 13.50
CA SER A 35 6.03 15.76 14.05
C SER A 35 7.09 15.11 13.15
N ILE A 36 7.25 15.48 11.88
CA ILE A 36 8.50 15.23 11.15
C ILE A 36 8.89 16.51 10.42
N ASP A 37 10.11 16.98 10.65
CA ASP A 37 10.70 18.18 10.02
C ASP A 37 10.59 18.11 8.49
N TYR A 38 9.80 19.02 7.90
CA TYR A 38 9.65 19.21 6.45
C TYR A 38 10.45 20.44 5.99
N GLU A 39 11.72 20.57 6.36
CA GLU A 39 12.51 21.78 6.03
C GLU A 39 12.81 21.94 4.53
N ASP A 40 12.51 20.96 3.66
CA ASP A 40 12.90 21.02 2.23
C ASP A 40 11.84 20.48 1.24
N THR A 41 10.55 20.73 1.47
CA THR A 41 9.51 20.40 0.47
C THR A 41 9.51 21.38 -0.69
N VAL A 42 10.42 21.18 -1.64
CA VAL A 42 10.19 21.63 -3.02
C VAL A 42 9.06 20.75 -3.56
N SER A 43 7.83 21.23 -3.45
CA SER A 43 6.67 20.64 -4.13
C SER A 43 6.92 20.74 -5.62
N ALA A 44 7.33 19.65 -6.27
CA ALA A 44 7.14 19.55 -7.71
C ALA A 44 5.64 19.75 -7.98
N ASN A 45 5.29 20.46 -9.05
CA ASN A 45 3.90 20.55 -9.51
C ASN A 45 3.51 19.17 -10.06
N ILE A 46 3.11 18.25 -9.16
CA ILE A 46 2.68 16.91 -9.53
C ILE A 46 1.39 17.01 -10.36
N PRO A 47 1.31 16.34 -11.53
CA PRO A 47 0.09 16.24 -12.32
C PRO A 47 -1.09 15.70 -11.48
N ALA A 48 -2.28 16.27 -11.69
CA ALA A 48 -3.49 15.84 -10.98
C ALA A 48 -3.85 14.38 -11.32
N GLU A 49 -3.53 13.95 -12.53
CA GLU A 49 -3.68 12.59 -13.02
C GLU A 49 -2.91 11.58 -12.18
N LEU A 50 -1.66 11.90 -11.83
CA LEU A 50 -0.85 11.05 -10.95
C LEU A 50 -1.44 11.00 -9.54
N LEU A 51 -1.99 12.11 -9.03
CA LEU A 51 -2.62 12.13 -7.71
C LEU A 51 -3.87 11.26 -7.65
N ASP A 52 -4.70 11.27 -8.70
CA ASP A 52 -5.89 10.43 -8.77
C ASP A 52 -5.53 8.94 -8.85
N ASP A 53 -4.52 8.59 -9.65
CA ASP A 53 -4.03 7.22 -9.80
C ASP A 53 -3.39 6.72 -8.49
N TYR A 54 -2.53 7.56 -7.88
CA TYR A 54 -1.94 7.35 -6.57
C TYR A 54 -3.02 7.07 -5.52
N TYR A 55 -4.05 7.92 -5.43
CA TYR A 55 -5.12 7.76 -4.46
C TYR A 55 -5.90 6.46 -4.65
N THR A 56 -6.15 6.07 -5.89
CA THR A 56 -6.93 4.86 -6.24
C THR A 56 -6.30 3.58 -5.70
N VAL A 57 -4.97 3.51 -5.69
CA VAL A 57 -4.23 2.33 -5.24
C VAL A 57 -3.75 2.49 -3.80
N ASP A 58 -3.08 3.60 -3.47
CA ASP A 58 -2.43 3.77 -2.18
C ASP A 58 -3.42 3.79 -1.02
N SER A 59 -4.61 4.35 -1.21
CA SER A 59 -5.65 4.35 -0.19
C SER A 59 -6.08 2.94 0.23
N LYS A 60 -5.98 1.94 -0.65
CA LYS A 60 -6.28 0.53 -0.32
C LYS A 60 -5.17 -0.09 0.50
N ILE A 61 -3.92 0.19 0.16
CA ILE A 61 -2.76 -0.28 0.92
C ILE A 61 -2.74 0.33 2.32
N VAL A 62 -2.94 1.65 2.42
CA VAL A 62 -3.07 2.36 3.69
C VAL A 62 -4.23 1.81 4.51
N ARG A 63 -5.37 1.53 3.86
CA ARG A 63 -6.54 0.95 4.55
C ARG A 63 -6.26 -0.46 5.06
N LEU A 64 -5.57 -1.29 4.30
CA LEU A 64 -5.12 -2.61 4.76
C LEU A 64 -4.21 -2.48 5.98
N ALA A 65 -3.19 -1.62 5.93
CA ALA A 65 -2.29 -1.39 7.05
C ALA A 65 -3.06 -0.95 8.31
N ASN A 66 -3.97 0.01 8.17
CA ASN A 66 -4.82 0.48 9.28
C ASN A 66 -5.77 -0.60 9.80
N GLN A 67 -6.27 -1.48 8.94
CA GLN A 67 -7.09 -2.61 9.34
C GLN A 67 -6.26 -3.62 10.14
N LEU A 68 -5.05 -3.95 9.68
CA LEU A 68 -4.12 -4.80 10.41
C LEU A 68 -3.77 -4.23 11.78
N ASP A 69 -3.53 -2.92 11.88
CA ASP A 69 -3.31 -2.22 13.17
C ASP A 69 -4.51 -2.38 14.15
N LEU A 70 -5.73 -2.52 13.63
CA LEU A 70 -6.94 -2.65 14.47
C LEU A 70 -7.25 -4.11 14.85
N PHE A 71 -6.71 -5.09 14.13
CA PHE A 71 -7.06 -6.50 14.28
C PHE A 71 -6.27 -7.23 15.37
N ASP A 72 -5.35 -6.54 16.05
CA ASP A 72 -4.42 -7.05 17.08
C ASP A 72 -5.03 -7.89 18.22
N SER A 73 -6.33 -7.77 18.47
CA SER A 73 -6.98 -8.51 19.57
C SER A 73 -7.64 -9.84 19.18
N ARG A 74 -7.82 -10.12 17.88
CA ARG A 74 -8.53 -11.33 17.40
C ARG A 74 -7.91 -11.85 16.11
N ILE A 75 -6.92 -12.72 16.26
CA ILE A 75 -6.43 -13.54 15.15
C ILE A 75 -7.42 -14.68 14.96
N ASP A 76 -8.27 -14.54 13.96
CA ASP A 76 -9.33 -15.47 13.62
C ASP A 76 -9.22 -15.78 12.12
N SER A 77 -9.21 -17.06 11.77
CA SER A 77 -9.21 -17.51 10.36
C SER A 77 -10.39 -16.93 9.56
N ASP A 78 -11.54 -16.72 10.20
CA ASP A 78 -12.72 -16.10 9.59
C ASP A 78 -12.44 -14.64 9.20
N MET A 79 -11.60 -13.93 9.95
CA MET A 79 -11.19 -12.57 9.63
C MET A 79 -10.29 -12.54 8.39
N ILE A 80 -9.35 -13.47 8.28
CA ILE A 80 -8.46 -13.59 7.11
C ILE A 80 -9.27 -13.86 5.85
N GLU A 81 -10.20 -14.82 5.93
CA GLU A 81 -11.11 -15.13 4.82
C GLU A 81 -12.02 -13.95 4.47
N ASN A 82 -12.51 -13.20 5.47
CA ASN A 82 -13.28 -11.99 5.24
C ASN A 82 -12.46 -10.90 4.53
N GLN A 83 -11.21 -10.67 4.94
CA GLN A 83 -10.31 -9.73 4.25
C GLN A 83 -10.12 -10.10 2.79
N LYS A 84 -9.82 -11.38 2.50
CA LYS A 84 -9.67 -11.90 1.13
C LYS A 84 -10.97 -11.75 0.32
N SER A 85 -12.13 -11.89 0.95
CA SER A 85 -13.43 -11.74 0.27
C SER A 85 -13.76 -10.29 -0.12
N ILE A 86 -13.33 -9.31 0.68
CA ILE A 86 -13.58 -7.88 0.43
C ILE A 86 -12.50 -7.29 -0.49
N HIS A 87 -11.29 -7.84 -0.43
CA HIS A 87 -10.11 -7.37 -1.15
C HIS A 87 -9.59 -8.47 -2.08
N PRO A 88 -10.14 -8.58 -3.31
CA PRO A 88 -9.78 -9.67 -4.24
C PRO A 88 -8.34 -9.63 -4.74
N TRP A 89 -7.64 -8.52 -4.50
CA TRP A 89 -6.21 -8.37 -4.74
C TRP A 89 -5.35 -8.97 -3.61
N ILE A 90 -5.93 -9.46 -2.51
CA ILE A 90 -5.21 -10.24 -1.50
C ILE A 90 -5.26 -11.72 -1.92
N LYS A 91 -4.10 -12.30 -2.25
CA LYS A 91 -4.00 -13.73 -2.62
C LYS A 91 -3.97 -14.63 -1.41
N GLN A 92 -3.06 -14.33 -0.48
CA GLN A 92 -2.78 -15.13 0.71
C GLN A 92 -2.45 -14.20 1.86
N MET A 93 -2.74 -14.64 3.09
CA MET A 93 -2.39 -13.91 4.30
C MET A 93 -1.97 -14.88 5.40
N ALA A 94 -0.87 -14.58 6.07
CA ALA A 94 -0.34 -15.39 7.16
C ALA A 94 0.18 -14.51 8.29
N ILE A 95 0.01 -14.96 9.52
CA ILE A 95 0.41 -14.24 10.72
C ILE A 95 1.44 -15.07 11.47
N PHE A 96 2.50 -14.40 11.91
CA PHE A 96 3.65 -14.95 12.60
C PHE A 96 3.84 -14.27 13.95
N ASP A 97 4.35 -15.02 14.93
CA ASP A 97 4.79 -14.47 16.21
C ASP A 97 6.19 -13.87 16.11
N GLN A 98 6.70 -13.36 17.24
CA GLN A 98 8.05 -12.81 17.38
C GLN A 98 9.16 -13.81 17.02
N ASP A 99 8.88 -15.11 17.15
CA ASP A 99 9.82 -16.20 16.86
C ASP A 99 9.65 -16.70 15.40
N GLN A 100 8.84 -15.98 14.60
CA GLN A 100 8.51 -16.29 13.21
C GLN A 100 7.89 -17.68 13.05
N LEU A 101 7.16 -18.11 14.07
CA LEU A 101 6.31 -19.28 14.04
C LEU A 101 4.96 -18.89 13.45
N PHE A 102 4.51 -19.68 12.51
CA PHE A 102 3.20 -19.51 11.89
C PHE A 102 2.09 -19.73 12.92
N ILE A 103 1.25 -18.72 13.12
CA ILE A 103 0.13 -18.72 14.06
C ILE A 103 -1.18 -19.07 13.35
N SER A 104 -1.46 -18.40 12.24
CA SER A 104 -2.76 -18.49 11.53
C SER A 104 -2.68 -17.93 10.12
N GLY A 105 -3.55 -18.42 9.24
CA GLY A 105 -3.72 -17.95 7.86
C GLY A 105 -3.54 -19.06 6.83
N ASP A 106 -3.08 -18.68 5.64
CA ASP A 106 -2.83 -19.61 4.54
C ASP A 106 -1.51 -20.38 4.77
N ASP A 107 -1.60 -21.71 4.90
CA ASP A 107 -0.44 -22.61 5.12
C ASP A 107 0.65 -22.44 4.05
N THR A 108 0.25 -22.19 2.81
CA THR A 108 1.18 -21.99 1.69
C THR A 108 2.10 -20.78 1.90
N LEU A 109 1.63 -19.76 2.60
CA LEU A 109 2.42 -18.59 2.98
C LEU A 109 3.09 -18.80 4.34
N GLY A 110 2.37 -19.39 5.31
CA GLY A 110 2.84 -19.68 6.66
C GLY A 110 4.08 -20.58 6.71
N PHE A 111 4.18 -21.54 5.80
CA PHE A 111 5.31 -22.47 5.72
C PHE A 111 6.29 -22.15 4.58
N ASP A 112 6.15 -21.00 3.93
CA ASP A 112 7.05 -20.58 2.85
C ASP A 112 8.46 -20.27 3.42
N PRO A 113 9.49 -21.07 3.10
CA PRO A 113 10.82 -20.90 3.66
C PRO A 113 11.50 -19.60 3.21
N GLN A 114 11.10 -19.05 2.06
CA GLN A 114 11.70 -17.83 1.51
C GLN A 114 11.15 -16.60 2.25
N ILE A 115 9.84 -16.57 2.49
CA ILE A 115 9.22 -15.50 3.28
C ILE A 115 9.71 -15.53 4.71
N ARG A 116 9.81 -16.71 5.31
CA ARG A 116 10.35 -16.84 6.65
C ARG A 116 11.78 -16.32 6.77
N ALA A 117 12.61 -16.47 5.73
CA ALA A 117 13.95 -15.89 5.72
C ALA A 117 13.94 -14.35 5.67
N GLU A 118 12.99 -13.74 4.95
CA GLU A 118 12.84 -12.27 4.89
C GLU A 118 12.28 -11.68 6.21
N LEU A 119 11.55 -12.48 6.99
CA LEU A 119 11.07 -12.08 8.32
C LEU A 119 12.20 -12.03 9.37
N VAL A 120 13.34 -12.67 9.09
CA VAL A 120 14.49 -12.69 10.00
C VAL A 120 15.11 -11.30 10.12
N GLY A 121 15.01 -10.71 11.32
CA GLY A 121 15.63 -9.42 11.63
C GLY A 121 14.69 -8.23 11.49
N LEU A 122 13.41 -8.44 11.15
CA LEU A 122 12.41 -7.39 11.25
C LEU A 122 12.13 -7.06 12.72
N ALA A 123 12.08 -5.77 13.03
CA ALA A 123 11.80 -5.26 14.36
C ALA A 123 10.63 -4.27 14.30
N PRO A 124 9.83 -4.14 15.38
CA PRO A 124 8.59 -3.36 15.36
C PRO A 124 8.79 -1.83 15.43
N GLU A 125 9.93 -1.29 14.96
CA GLU A 125 10.19 0.16 14.89
C GLU A 125 9.38 0.87 13.78
N LYS A 126 8.46 0.13 13.14
CA LYS A 126 7.46 0.43 12.08
C LYS A 126 7.88 0.03 10.67
N ASP A 127 8.12 -1.26 10.48
CA ASP A 127 8.36 -1.82 9.16
C ASP A 127 7.04 -2.20 8.49
N ARG A 128 6.52 -1.27 7.67
CA ARG A 128 5.52 -1.53 6.63
C ARG A 128 6.25 -1.66 5.31
N ASN A 129 6.60 -2.89 4.95
CA ASN A 129 7.47 -3.16 3.82
C ASN A 129 6.72 -3.88 2.72
N PHE A 130 6.79 -3.37 1.50
CA PHE A 130 6.55 -4.20 0.35
C PHE A 130 7.81 -5.01 0.04
N LEU A 131 7.64 -6.22 -0.46
CA LEU A 131 8.77 -7.05 -0.88
C LEU A 131 8.39 -7.72 -2.18
N PHE A 132 9.33 -7.72 -3.12
CA PHE A 132 9.23 -8.57 -4.29
C PHE A 132 10.16 -9.77 -4.16
N LYS A 133 9.58 -10.98 -4.14
CA LYS A 133 10.37 -12.22 -4.06
C LYS A 133 9.75 -13.29 -4.93
N ASN A 134 10.58 -13.91 -5.79
CA ASN A 134 10.18 -15.04 -6.61
C ASN A 134 8.88 -14.81 -7.40
N ASN A 135 8.80 -13.64 -8.04
CA ASN A 135 7.66 -13.25 -8.86
C ASN A 135 6.34 -13.07 -8.08
N ARG A 136 6.43 -12.77 -6.78
CA ARG A 136 5.30 -12.50 -5.88
C ARG A 136 5.57 -11.22 -5.10
N GLN A 137 4.51 -10.46 -4.84
CA GLN A 137 4.55 -9.22 -4.06
C GLN A 137 3.95 -9.44 -2.69
N PHE A 138 4.64 -8.99 -1.65
CA PHE A 138 4.21 -9.15 -0.27
C PHE A 138 4.17 -7.80 0.42
N PHE A 139 3.10 -7.54 1.16
CA PHE A 139 3.07 -6.50 2.16
C PHE A 139 3.30 -7.13 3.53
N ILE A 140 4.36 -6.71 4.20
CA ILE A 140 4.71 -7.14 5.55
C ILE A 140 4.41 -5.99 6.50
N HIS A 141 3.61 -6.32 7.51
CA HIS A 141 3.23 -5.40 8.57
C HIS A 141 3.66 -5.97 9.92
N VAL A 142 4.59 -5.28 10.58
CA VAL A 142 5.11 -5.67 11.89
C VAL A 142 4.58 -4.74 12.97
N ILE A 143 3.98 -5.32 14.01
CA ILE A 143 3.34 -4.55 15.09
C ILE A 143 3.81 -5.00 16.47
N SER A 144 4.08 -4.02 17.33
CA SER A 144 4.34 -4.24 18.75
C SER A 144 3.03 -4.54 19.50
N MET A 145 3.03 -5.64 20.25
CA MET A 145 1.94 -6.03 21.13
C MET A 145 2.08 -5.38 22.52
N PRO A 146 0.99 -5.22 23.29
CA PRO A 146 1.02 -4.59 24.62
C PRO A 146 1.89 -5.29 25.66
N ASP A 147 2.18 -6.58 25.47
CA ASP A 147 3.04 -7.40 26.33
C ASP A 147 4.53 -7.30 25.98
N GLY A 148 4.89 -6.46 25.01
CA GLY A 148 6.26 -6.26 24.54
C GLY A 148 6.73 -7.29 23.51
N GLN A 149 5.87 -8.25 23.14
CA GLN A 149 6.13 -9.09 21.96
C GLN A 149 5.77 -8.35 20.67
N TYR A 150 6.08 -8.91 19.52
CA TYR A 150 5.60 -8.40 18.24
C TYR A 150 5.04 -9.53 17.38
N LYS A 151 4.25 -9.14 16.39
CA LYS A 151 3.71 -10.04 15.37
C LYS A 151 3.98 -9.46 13.99
N ALA A 152 4.17 -10.36 13.03
CA ALA A 152 4.27 -9.99 11.62
C ALA A 152 3.06 -10.57 10.89
N THR A 153 2.34 -9.71 10.17
CA THR A 153 1.35 -10.15 9.19
C THR A 153 1.96 -10.01 7.81
N VAL A 154 1.99 -11.10 7.07
CA VAL A 154 2.41 -11.14 5.67
C VAL A 154 1.18 -11.28 4.81
N VAL A 155 1.04 -10.40 3.83
CA VAL A 155 -0.07 -10.39 2.87
C VAL A 155 0.53 -10.50 1.47
N GLU A 156 0.24 -11.58 0.76
CA GLU A 156 0.56 -11.66 -0.67
C GLU A 156 -0.47 -10.85 -1.46
N ILE A 157 0.01 -9.89 -2.24
CA ILE A 157 -0.81 -8.92 -2.98
C ILE A 157 -0.66 -9.15 -4.47
N ASP A 158 -1.78 -9.15 -5.18
CA ASP A 158 -1.84 -9.04 -6.62
C ASP A 158 -1.75 -7.57 -7.05
N MET A 159 -0.52 -7.11 -7.27
CA MET A 159 -0.29 -5.73 -7.72
C MET A 159 -0.77 -5.49 -9.14
N ASP A 160 -0.91 -6.52 -9.99
CA ASP A 160 -1.44 -6.37 -11.33
C ASP A 160 -2.95 -6.05 -11.29
N ILE A 161 -3.70 -6.67 -10.37
CA ILE A 161 -5.10 -6.32 -10.14
C ILE A 161 -5.24 -4.87 -9.67
N LEU A 162 -4.38 -4.42 -8.74
CA LEU A 162 -4.39 -3.04 -8.26
C LEU A 162 -3.99 -2.05 -9.36
N ALA A 163 -2.96 -2.36 -10.14
CA ALA A 163 -2.49 -1.54 -11.25
C ALA A 163 -3.53 -1.47 -12.39
N ALA A 164 -4.35 -2.50 -12.57
CA ALA A 164 -5.42 -2.50 -13.58
C ALA A 164 -6.54 -1.49 -13.27
N GLU A 165 -6.65 -1.01 -12.03
CA GLU A 165 -7.60 0.04 -11.66
C GLU A 165 -7.11 1.44 -12.04
N ILE A 166 -5.85 1.59 -12.46
CA ILE A 166 -5.28 2.85 -12.95
C ILE A 166 -5.77 3.11 -14.39
N PRO A 167 -6.51 4.20 -14.65
CA PRO A 167 -6.98 4.52 -15.99
C PRO A 167 -5.83 4.71 -16.99
N ASN A 168 -5.99 4.16 -18.19
CA ASN A 168 -5.05 4.31 -19.32
C ASN A 168 -3.61 3.80 -19.07
N HIS A 169 -3.36 3.09 -17.96
CA HIS A 169 -2.04 2.54 -17.62
C HIS A 169 -0.90 3.56 -17.60
N ARG A 170 -1.21 4.84 -17.39
CA ARG A 170 -0.24 5.96 -17.45
C ARG A 170 0.69 6.05 -16.24
N THR A 171 0.27 5.47 -15.13
CA THR A 171 1.05 5.39 -13.89
C THR A 171 1.55 3.96 -13.69
N VAL A 172 2.82 3.86 -13.36
CA VAL A 172 3.55 2.64 -13.09
C VAL A 172 3.80 2.55 -11.58
N ILE A 173 3.66 1.36 -11.00
CA ILE A 173 3.93 1.12 -9.58
C ILE A 173 5.24 0.36 -9.47
N ALA A 174 6.20 0.91 -8.74
CA ALA A 174 7.48 0.28 -8.47
C ALA A 174 7.55 -0.22 -7.02
N ILE A 175 8.00 -1.47 -6.87
CA ILE A 175 8.32 -2.12 -5.59
C ILE A 175 9.79 -2.52 -5.68
N ASP A 176 10.66 -1.89 -4.90
CA ASP A 176 12.11 -2.07 -5.00
C ASP A 176 12.63 -1.90 -6.44
N ASP A 177 13.10 -2.97 -7.09
CA ASP A 177 13.58 -3.01 -8.47
C ASP A 177 12.55 -3.54 -9.47
N GLN A 178 11.37 -3.92 -8.98
CA GLN A 178 10.29 -4.48 -9.79
C GLN A 178 9.23 -3.43 -10.13
N ILE A 179 8.59 -3.65 -11.28
CA ILE A 179 7.66 -2.72 -11.90
C ILE A 179 6.36 -3.46 -12.20
N CYS A 180 5.26 -2.94 -11.69
CA CYS A 180 3.90 -3.38 -11.96
C CYS A 180 3.20 -2.31 -12.81
N GLY A 181 2.66 -2.69 -13.97
CA GLY A 181 2.14 -1.77 -14.99
C GLY A 181 2.86 -1.91 -16.34
N PRO A 182 2.64 -1.00 -17.30
CA PRO A 182 3.26 -1.13 -18.62
C PRO A 182 4.78 -1.13 -18.52
N ALA A 183 5.40 -2.05 -19.25
CA ALA A 183 6.84 -2.25 -19.23
C ALA A 183 7.56 -1.07 -19.89
N ILE A 184 8.46 -0.44 -19.15
CA ILE A 184 9.26 0.69 -19.61
C ILE A 184 10.73 0.37 -19.39
N ALA A 185 11.54 0.57 -20.43
CA ALA A 185 12.98 0.34 -20.38
C ALA A 185 13.64 1.25 -19.33
N ASN A 186 14.74 0.80 -18.73
CA ASN A 186 15.62 1.57 -17.80
C ASN A 186 14.99 2.09 -16.49
N LEU A 187 13.71 1.81 -16.24
CA LEU A 187 13.03 2.18 -15.00
C LEU A 187 13.60 1.48 -13.73
N PRO A 188 14.17 0.26 -13.76
CA PRO A 188 14.81 -0.34 -12.57
C PRO A 188 15.97 0.48 -11.98
N GLU A 189 16.78 1.13 -12.83
CA GLU A 189 17.88 2.01 -12.36
C GLU A 189 17.32 3.29 -11.70
N ALA A 190 16.24 3.83 -12.26
CA ALA A 190 15.53 4.96 -11.66
C ALA A 190 14.92 4.60 -10.30
N CYS A 191 14.34 3.41 -10.14
CA CYS A 191 13.81 2.93 -8.87
C CYS A 191 14.90 2.82 -7.79
N ILE A 192 16.11 2.36 -8.14
CA ILE A 192 17.27 2.33 -7.23
C ILE A 192 17.65 3.74 -6.78
N ASN A 193 17.69 4.71 -7.70
CA ASN A 193 18.00 6.11 -7.36
C ASN A 193 16.92 6.72 -6.45
N LEU A 194 15.65 6.39 -6.70
CA LEU A 194 14.53 6.85 -5.89
C LEU A 194 14.55 6.27 -4.49
N ARG A 195 15.00 5.02 -4.30
CA ARG A 195 15.15 4.40 -2.97
C ARG A 195 16.04 5.22 -2.04
N ASN A 196 17.12 5.80 -2.57
CA ASN A 196 18.08 6.60 -1.79
C ASN A 196 17.62 8.05 -1.55
N SER A 197 16.53 8.49 -2.20
CA SER A 197 15.96 9.82 -1.98
C SER A 197 15.32 9.90 -0.58
N THR A 198 15.46 11.03 0.10
CA THR A 198 14.70 11.32 1.33
C THR A 198 13.39 12.06 1.03
N LYS A 199 13.16 12.45 -0.22
CA LYS A 199 11.98 13.21 -0.62
C LYS A 199 10.77 12.28 -0.79
N TYR A 200 9.59 12.82 -0.51
CA TYR A 200 8.33 12.12 -0.65
C TYR A 200 7.82 12.10 -2.10
N SER A 201 8.10 13.16 -2.87
CA SER A 201 7.71 13.27 -4.27
C SER A 201 8.72 14.10 -5.05
N GLY A 202 8.63 14.06 -6.36
CA GLY A 202 9.47 14.87 -7.23
C GLY A 202 9.29 14.57 -8.70
N SER A 203 10.27 15.00 -9.48
CA SER A 203 10.45 14.60 -10.87
C SER A 203 11.84 14.01 -11.09
N ILE A 204 11.97 13.17 -12.10
CA ILE A 204 13.21 12.54 -12.53
C ILE A 204 13.19 12.39 -14.06
N GLU A 205 14.35 12.53 -14.70
CA GLU A 205 14.48 12.28 -16.13
C GLU A 205 14.90 10.82 -16.37
N ILE A 206 14.16 10.08 -17.20
CA ILE A 206 14.43 8.70 -17.58
C ILE A 206 14.26 8.59 -19.09
N ASP A 207 15.30 8.14 -19.80
CA ASP A 207 15.31 7.99 -21.26
C ASP A 207 14.87 9.26 -22.02
N GLY A 208 15.29 10.43 -21.52
CA GLY A 208 14.95 11.74 -22.11
C GLY A 208 13.50 12.18 -21.89
N ASN A 209 12.74 11.43 -21.08
CA ASN A 209 11.39 11.78 -20.67
C ASN A 209 11.37 12.26 -19.21
N ASN A 210 10.55 13.27 -18.92
CA ASN A 210 10.31 13.70 -17.55
C ASN A 210 9.24 12.85 -16.89
N TRP A 211 9.61 12.23 -15.79
CA TRP A 211 8.75 11.42 -14.94
C TRP A 211 8.44 12.16 -13.65
N TYR A 212 7.20 12.08 -13.20
CA TYR A 212 6.80 12.50 -11.86
C TYR A 212 6.69 11.27 -10.97
N TRP A 213 7.05 11.43 -9.70
CA TRP A 213 6.99 10.32 -8.75
C TRP A 213 6.47 10.75 -7.38
N ILE A 214 5.80 9.81 -6.72
CA ILE A 214 5.26 9.94 -5.36
C ILE A 214 5.52 8.63 -4.61
N ARG A 215 6.02 8.71 -3.38
CA ARG A 215 6.13 7.55 -2.48
C ARG A 215 4.78 7.21 -1.87
N SER A 216 4.59 5.94 -1.56
CA SER A 216 3.42 5.46 -0.82
C SER A 216 3.40 5.99 0.62
N MET A 217 2.20 6.19 1.18
CA MET A 217 2.02 6.32 2.64
C MET A 217 1.88 4.97 3.35
N GLY A 218 1.49 3.96 2.58
CA GLY A 218 1.30 2.61 3.05
C GLY A 218 2.61 1.87 3.26
N SER A 219 3.69 2.26 2.57
CA SER A 219 4.99 1.58 2.66
C SER A 219 6.17 2.43 2.17
N ASP A 220 7.34 2.20 2.74
CA ASP A 220 8.54 3.01 2.50
C ASP A 220 9.20 2.77 1.14
N ASN A 221 8.99 1.61 0.52
CA ASN A 221 9.64 1.20 -0.72
C ASN A 221 8.69 1.04 -1.92
N LEU A 222 7.44 1.48 -1.77
CA LEU A 222 6.45 1.55 -2.84
C LEU A 222 6.44 2.95 -3.45
N VAL A 223 6.61 3.05 -4.77
CA VAL A 223 6.70 4.33 -5.50
C VAL A 223 5.79 4.31 -6.73
N TYR A 224 5.08 5.40 -6.96
CA TYR A 224 4.22 5.62 -8.12
C TYR A 224 4.95 6.55 -9.10
N LEU A 225 5.01 6.16 -10.36
CA LEU A 225 5.75 6.83 -11.43
C LEU A 225 4.80 7.18 -12.58
N TYR A 226 4.77 8.44 -12.98
CA TYR A 226 3.90 8.96 -14.03
C TYR A 226 4.71 9.60 -15.14
N LEU A 227 4.43 9.19 -16.37
CA LEU A 227 4.93 9.86 -17.56
C LEU A 227 3.89 10.86 -18.06
N THR A 228 4.27 12.13 -18.18
CA THR A 228 3.50 13.08 -18.97
C THR A 228 3.56 12.66 -20.43
N GLN A 229 2.44 12.14 -20.95
CA GLN A 229 2.24 11.98 -22.39
C GLN A 229 1.90 13.36 -22.96
N GLU A 230 2.79 13.90 -23.81
CA GLU A 230 2.48 15.04 -24.70
C GLU A 230 1.59 14.60 -25.87
#